data_AF-A0A8K0K5R3-F1
#
_entry.id   AF-A0A8K0K5R3-F1
#
_cell.length_a   1.000
_cell.length_b   1.000
_cell.length_c   1.000
_cell.angle_alpha   90.00
_cell.angle_beta   90.00
_cell.angle_gamma   90.00
#
_symmetry.space_group_name_H-M   'P 1'
#
loop_
_entity.id
_entity.type
_entity.pdbx_description
1 polymer ?
#
loop_
_entity_poly.entity_id
_entity_poly.type
_entity_poly.pdbx_seq_one_letter_code
_entity_poly.pdbx_strand_id
1 'polypeptide(L)'
;MSYKKEKVTWANYAFRYATITAAHPFEYSKLLIQLGHEPIAPWPTKTLFGRPALALPSVFQYVGYIKNIDGFSGCYRGLSLKLCDCLSSSLTFQYIREGWQFSWEKKTNRYTRTYGDIHINGDEGVGDEDEEESEEEELLSEKEERERFLACLSRDVVGRTVAVVVSHPLHVMAVRTMAQFVGGETIYSGLFGSIQALYRESGITGFFSGVVPRLIGELLALIIGSTATFALNTYVIEDPEIKTYTNGIVSFLATTVTYPFHVVSNCMAVTNCGLAAGSPPCMLHYTSWTDCWSHLSRTGQLKRGSSLLWRYYTGPQVMIGGRPVPVTPDQLVSKQN
;
A
#
# COMPACT_ATOMS: atom_id res chain seq x y z
N MET A 1 -26.65 0.98 19.28
CA MET A 1 -26.88 0.97 17.81
C MET A 1 -26.66 -0.46 17.29
N SER A 2 -27.71 -1.12 16.80
CA SER A 2 -27.63 -2.51 16.31
C SER A 2 -26.75 -2.56 15.05
N TYR A 3 -25.56 -3.18 15.15
CA TYR A 3 -24.65 -3.39 14.03
C TYR A 3 -25.34 -4.34 13.04
N LYS A 4 -25.96 -3.77 12.01
CA LYS A 4 -26.59 -4.50 10.91
C LYS A 4 -25.52 -5.40 10.31
N LYS A 5 -25.74 -6.72 10.32
CA LYS A 5 -24.92 -7.71 9.62
C LYS A 5 -24.74 -7.23 8.18
N GLU A 6 -23.61 -6.61 7.89
CA GLU A 6 -23.33 -6.00 6.60
C GLU A 6 -23.31 -7.15 5.60
N LYS A 7 -24.42 -7.36 4.90
CA LYS A 7 -24.53 -8.41 3.89
C LYS A 7 -23.44 -8.10 2.88
N VAL A 8 -22.42 -8.96 2.85
CA VAL A 8 -21.38 -8.93 1.83
C VAL A 8 -22.08 -9.05 0.50
N THR A 9 -22.26 -7.91 -0.15
CA THR A 9 -22.97 -7.84 -1.41
C THR A 9 -21.92 -8.18 -2.44
N TRP A 10 -22.19 -9.17 -3.31
CA TRP A 10 -21.33 -9.46 -4.47
C TRP A 10 -20.92 -8.19 -5.25
N ALA A 11 -21.74 -7.14 -5.16
CA ALA A 11 -21.44 -5.78 -5.59
C ALA A 11 -20.11 -5.21 -5.05
N ASN A 12 -19.75 -5.41 -3.77
CA ASN A 12 -18.49 -4.89 -3.21
C ASN A 12 -17.27 -5.59 -3.83
N TYR A 13 -17.36 -6.91 -4.03
CA TYR A 13 -16.32 -7.66 -4.73
C TYR A 13 -16.23 -7.27 -6.20
N ALA A 14 -17.37 -7.18 -6.88
CA ALA A 14 -17.43 -6.75 -8.28
C ALA A 14 -16.87 -5.34 -8.48
N PHE A 15 -17.22 -4.40 -7.60
CA PHE A 15 -16.70 -3.03 -7.62
C PHE A 15 -15.17 -2.99 -7.44
N ARG A 16 -14.63 -3.77 -6.50
CA ARG A 16 -13.18 -3.87 -6.29
C ARG A 16 -12.46 -4.46 -7.50
N TYR A 17 -13.02 -5.52 -8.10
CA TYR A 17 -12.46 -6.13 -9.31
C TYR A 17 -12.50 -5.18 -10.51
N ALA A 18 -13.61 -4.46 -10.68
CA ALA A 18 -13.76 -3.45 -11.72
C ALA A 18 -12.75 -2.33 -11.52
N THR A 19 -12.56 -1.86 -10.29
CA THR A 19 -11.59 -0.80 -9.95
C THR A 19 -10.17 -1.25 -10.24
N ILE A 20 -9.76 -2.44 -9.80
CA ILE A 20 -8.43 -2.99 -10.05
C ILE A 20 -8.21 -3.13 -11.57
N THR A 21 -9.19 -3.68 -12.28
CA THR A 21 -9.10 -3.89 -13.73
C THR A 21 -8.97 -2.55 -14.46
N ALA A 22 -9.80 -1.56 -14.14
CA ALA A 22 -9.75 -0.24 -14.76
C ALA A 22 -8.44 0.51 -14.43
N ALA A 23 -7.93 0.40 -13.21
CA ALA A 23 -6.73 1.08 -12.75
C ALA A 23 -5.42 0.37 -13.18
N HIS A 24 -5.49 -0.90 -13.61
CA HIS A 24 -4.31 -1.73 -13.81
C HIS A 24 -3.25 -1.14 -14.76
N PRO A 25 -3.58 -0.54 -15.92
CA PRO A 25 -2.56 0.10 -16.77
C PRO A 25 -1.73 1.17 -16.04
N PHE A 26 -2.37 1.95 -15.16
CA PHE A 26 -1.72 3.00 -14.38
C PHE A 26 -0.88 2.43 -13.25
N GLU A 27 -1.39 1.41 -12.54
CA GLU A 27 -0.63 0.72 -11.50
C GLU A 27 0.59 -0.01 -12.08
N TYR A 28 0.44 -0.59 -13.26
CA TYR A 28 1.51 -1.23 -13.99
C TYR A 28 2.61 -0.23 -14.37
N SER A 29 2.23 0.89 -14.97
CA SER A 29 3.18 1.98 -15.28
C SER A 29 3.85 2.52 -14.01
N LYS A 30 3.09 2.71 -12.93
CA LYS A 30 3.62 3.15 -11.63
C LYS A 30 4.62 2.16 -11.07
N LEU A 31 4.37 0.85 -11.19
CA LEU A 31 5.30 -0.17 -10.72
C LEU A 31 6.62 -0.11 -11.50
N LEU A 32 6.57 -0.02 -12.84
CA LEU A 32 7.78 0.09 -13.66
C LEU A 32 8.59 1.35 -13.30
N ILE A 33 7.89 2.47 -13.09
CA ILE A 33 8.50 3.69 -12.56
C ILE A 33 9.16 3.42 -11.21
N GLN A 34 8.50 2.74 -10.26
CA GLN A 34 9.09 2.42 -8.96
C GLN A 34 10.37 1.56 -9.09
N LEU A 35 10.39 0.60 -10.01
CA LEU A 35 11.58 -0.21 -10.30
C LEU A 35 12.72 0.63 -10.92
N GLY A 36 12.43 1.81 -11.45
CA GLY A 36 13.41 2.73 -12.03
C GLY A 36 13.51 2.64 -13.54
N HIS A 37 12.55 1.99 -14.20
CA HIS A 37 12.49 1.97 -15.65
C HIS A 37 12.01 3.34 -16.15
N GLU A 38 12.84 4.01 -16.95
CA GLU A 38 12.54 5.30 -17.59
C GLU A 38 12.96 5.23 -19.07
N PRO A 39 12.13 4.63 -19.94
CA PRO A 39 12.49 4.38 -21.34
C PRO A 39 12.55 5.63 -22.21
N ILE A 40 11.88 6.71 -21.80
CA ILE A 40 11.82 7.98 -22.54
C ILE A 40 12.77 8.97 -21.87
N ALA A 41 13.70 9.51 -22.65
CA ALA A 41 14.68 10.47 -22.17
C ALA A 41 14.00 11.73 -21.59
N PRO A 42 14.54 12.30 -20.49
CA PRO A 42 13.98 13.51 -19.90
C PRO A 42 14.22 14.72 -20.82
N TRP A 43 13.26 15.65 -20.85
CA TRP A 43 13.35 16.86 -21.66
C TRP A 43 13.36 18.13 -20.81
N PRO A 44 14.02 19.22 -21.28
CA PRO A 44 14.05 20.49 -20.56
C PRO A 44 12.65 21.08 -20.38
N THR A 45 12.34 21.52 -19.16
CA THR A 45 11.11 22.19 -18.77
C THR A 45 11.37 23.25 -17.70
N LYS A 46 10.31 23.88 -17.20
CA LYS A 46 10.32 24.70 -16.00
C LYS A 46 9.43 24.09 -14.92
N THR A 47 9.82 24.24 -13.66
CA THR A 47 8.95 23.92 -12.52
C THR A 47 7.78 24.91 -12.44
N LEU A 48 6.79 24.62 -11.60
CA LEU A 48 5.67 25.55 -11.33
C LEU A 48 6.15 26.94 -10.89
N PHE A 49 7.31 27.04 -10.26
CA PHE A 49 7.95 28.29 -9.83
C PHE A 49 8.98 28.83 -10.84
N GLY A 50 8.95 28.36 -12.09
CA GLY A 50 9.79 28.88 -13.18
C GLY A 50 11.25 28.42 -13.18
N ARG A 51 11.66 27.54 -12.25
CA ARG A 51 13.05 27.05 -12.20
C ARG A 51 13.32 26.06 -13.35
N PRO A 52 14.47 26.12 -14.04
CA PRO A 52 14.82 25.13 -15.05
C PRO A 52 14.89 23.72 -14.42
N ALA A 53 14.21 22.75 -15.04
CA ALA A 53 14.21 21.35 -14.61
C ALA A 53 14.12 20.41 -15.82
N LEU A 54 14.32 19.12 -15.58
CA LEU A 54 14.11 18.07 -16.55
C LEU A 54 12.81 17.33 -16.23
N ALA A 55 11.87 17.31 -17.18
CA ALA A 55 10.61 16.58 -17.04
C ALA A 55 10.78 15.12 -17.44
N LEU A 56 10.07 14.25 -16.73
CA LEU A 56 9.86 12.86 -17.09
C LEU A 56 8.41 12.64 -17.58
N PRO A 57 8.16 11.59 -18.36
CA PRO A 57 6.81 11.25 -18.84
C PRO A 57 5.81 11.10 -17.70
N SER A 58 4.61 11.64 -17.91
CA SER A 58 3.47 11.34 -17.04
C SER A 58 3.08 9.87 -17.16
N VAL A 59 2.33 9.37 -16.18
CA VAL A 59 1.81 7.99 -16.20
C VAL A 59 0.97 7.71 -17.46
N PHE A 60 0.24 8.70 -17.98
CA PHE A 60 -0.54 8.53 -19.21
C PHE A 60 0.34 8.33 -20.44
N GLN A 61 1.43 9.09 -20.55
CA GLN A 61 2.42 8.91 -21.62
C GLN A 61 3.11 7.55 -21.50
N TYR A 62 3.36 7.11 -20.26
CA TYR A 62 3.96 5.81 -19.96
C TYR A 62 3.04 4.64 -20.34
N VAL A 63 1.74 4.73 -20.02
CA VAL A 63 0.72 3.77 -20.49
C VAL A 63 0.66 3.74 -22.01
N GLY A 64 0.68 4.91 -22.66
CA GLY A 64 0.72 5.02 -24.12
C GLY A 64 1.95 4.33 -24.71
N TYR A 65 3.11 4.48 -24.08
CA TYR A 65 4.34 3.79 -24.47
C TYR A 65 4.22 2.27 -24.37
N ILE A 66 3.71 1.74 -23.24
CA ILE A 66 3.46 0.30 -23.07
C ILE A 66 2.51 -0.21 -24.15
N LYS A 67 1.41 0.52 -24.40
CA LYS A 67 0.42 0.17 -25.43
C LYS A 67 1.03 0.13 -26.83
N ASN A 68 1.98 1.01 -27.14
CA ASN A 68 2.64 1.04 -28.44
C ASN A 68 3.57 -0.15 -28.65
N ILE A 69 4.14 -0.71 -27.58
CA ILE A 69 5.07 -1.85 -27.66
C ILE A 69 4.33 -3.19 -27.59
N ASP A 70 3.56 -3.42 -26.54
CA ASP A 70 2.91 -4.71 -26.28
C ASP A 70 1.42 -4.73 -26.70
N GLY A 71 0.92 -3.65 -27.31
CA GLY A 71 -0.49 -3.52 -27.65
C GLY A 71 -1.40 -3.24 -26.45
N PHE A 72 -2.70 -3.18 -26.69
CA PHE A 72 -3.68 -2.90 -25.64
C PHE A 72 -3.76 -4.00 -24.57
N SER A 73 -3.67 -5.28 -24.97
CA SER A 73 -3.63 -6.41 -24.05
C SER A 73 -2.35 -6.43 -23.20
N GLY A 74 -1.24 -5.89 -23.73
CA GLY A 74 0.02 -5.70 -23.00
C GLY A 74 -0.12 -4.86 -21.74
N CYS A 75 -0.98 -3.84 -21.77
CA CYS A 75 -1.28 -3.01 -20.60
C CYS A 75 -1.91 -3.79 -19.44
N TYR A 76 -2.36 -5.03 -19.66
CA TYR A 76 -3.01 -5.90 -18.69
C TYR A 76 -2.15 -7.08 -18.22
N ARG A 77 -0.86 -7.05 -18.54
CA ARG A 77 0.12 -8.02 -18.05
C ARG A 77 0.13 -8.07 -16.52
N GLY A 78 0.00 -9.27 -15.94
CA GLY A 78 -0.06 -9.48 -14.49
C GLY A 78 -1.42 -9.21 -13.82
N LEU A 79 -2.46 -8.79 -14.56
CA LEU A 79 -3.79 -8.51 -13.99
C LEU A 79 -4.39 -9.74 -13.30
N SER A 80 -4.31 -10.92 -13.92
CA SER A 80 -4.88 -12.15 -13.34
C SER A 80 -4.31 -12.46 -11.95
N LEU A 81 -3.00 -12.28 -11.78
CA LEU A 81 -2.32 -12.46 -10.50
C LEU A 81 -2.78 -11.43 -9.45
N LYS A 82 -3.00 -10.18 -9.84
CA LYS A 82 -3.58 -9.16 -8.96
C LYS A 82 -5.02 -9.47 -8.54
N LEU A 83 -5.83 -9.99 -9.45
CA LEU A 83 -7.20 -10.39 -9.11
C LEU A 83 -7.20 -11.58 -8.15
N CYS A 84 -6.30 -12.55 -8.35
CA CYS A 84 -6.11 -13.66 -7.41
C CYS A 84 -5.58 -13.19 -6.04
N ASP A 85 -4.61 -12.26 -6.02
CA ASP A 85 -4.09 -11.64 -4.79
C ASP A 85 -5.19 -10.92 -4.01
N CYS A 86 -6.01 -10.12 -4.69
CA CYS A 86 -7.14 -9.44 -4.09
C CYS A 86 -8.16 -10.43 -3.52
N LEU A 87 -8.45 -11.52 -4.24
CA LEU A 87 -9.36 -12.56 -3.77
C LEU A 87 -8.84 -13.22 -2.50
N SER A 88 -7.58 -13.70 -2.53
CA SER A 88 -7.01 -14.43 -1.40
C SER A 88 -6.94 -13.53 -0.16
N SER A 89 -6.45 -12.30 -0.32
CA SER A 89 -6.40 -11.32 0.77
C SER A 89 -7.79 -11.05 1.36
N SER A 90 -8.81 -10.90 0.52
CA SER A 90 -10.16 -10.59 0.99
C SER A 90 -10.84 -11.75 1.70
N LEU A 91 -10.71 -12.97 1.16
CA LEU A 91 -11.24 -14.17 1.79
C LEU A 91 -10.56 -14.44 3.14
N THR A 92 -9.24 -14.29 3.20
CA THR A 92 -8.49 -14.43 4.45
C THR A 92 -8.93 -13.39 5.48
N PHE A 93 -9.04 -12.11 5.09
CA PHE A 93 -9.49 -11.07 6.01
C PHE A 93 -10.92 -11.31 6.50
N GLN A 94 -11.82 -11.74 5.61
CA GLN A 94 -13.20 -12.08 5.97
C GLN A 94 -13.25 -13.22 6.99
N TYR A 95 -12.50 -14.29 6.76
CA TYR A 95 -12.43 -15.43 7.66
C TYR A 95 -11.96 -15.02 9.06
N ILE A 96 -10.90 -14.20 9.15
CA ILE A 96 -10.41 -13.69 10.44
C ILE A 96 -11.46 -12.82 11.13
N ARG A 97 -12.16 -11.96 10.38
CA ARG A 97 -13.21 -11.09 10.93
C ARG A 97 -14.39 -11.89 11.50
N GLU A 98 -14.85 -12.92 10.80
CA GLU A 98 -15.93 -13.79 11.25
C GLU A 98 -15.54 -14.57 12.52
N GLY A 99 -14.32 -15.12 12.55
CA GLY A 99 -13.79 -15.79 13.73
C GLY A 99 -13.64 -14.85 14.94
N TRP A 100 -13.20 -13.62 14.70
CA TRP A 100 -13.08 -12.60 15.74
C TRP A 100 -14.44 -12.16 16.28
N GLN A 101 -15.42 -11.92 15.39
CA GLN A 101 -16.78 -11.53 15.80
C GLN A 101 -17.40 -12.59 16.71
N PHE A 102 -17.30 -13.86 16.34
CA PHE A 102 -17.79 -14.97 17.16
C PHE A 102 -17.12 -15.00 18.54
N SER A 103 -15.80 -14.78 18.60
CA SER A 103 -15.07 -14.68 19.87
C SER A 103 -15.51 -13.47 20.71
N TRP A 104 -15.75 -12.33 20.06
CA TRP A 104 -16.17 -11.10 20.71
C TRP A 104 -17.59 -11.23 21.28
N GLU A 105 -18.55 -11.73 20.50
CA GLU A 105 -19.93 -11.99 20.96
C GLU A 105 -19.97 -12.92 22.18
N LYS A 106 -19.13 -13.97 22.22
CA LYS A 106 -19.00 -14.84 23.40
C LYS A 106 -18.47 -14.11 24.63
N LYS A 107 -17.51 -13.21 24.46
CA LYS A 107 -16.93 -12.43 25.56
C LYS A 107 -17.96 -11.42 26.09
N THR A 108 -18.65 -10.71 25.19
CA THR A 108 -19.72 -9.76 25.54
C THR A 108 -20.88 -10.45 26.24
N ASN A 109 -21.39 -11.58 25.71
CA ASN A 109 -22.47 -12.34 26.35
C ASN A 109 -22.10 -12.88 27.74
N ARG A 110 -20.83 -13.15 28.00
CA ARG A 110 -20.35 -13.54 29.33
C ARG A 110 -20.36 -12.35 30.28
N TYR A 111 -19.94 -11.17 29.81
CA TYR A 111 -19.90 -9.94 30.59
C TYR A 111 -21.30 -9.44 30.97
N THR A 112 -22.24 -9.35 30.03
CA THR A 112 -23.63 -8.96 30.32
C THR A 112 -24.32 -9.93 31.28
N ARG A 113 -23.96 -11.22 31.27
CA ARG A 113 -24.50 -12.20 32.22
C ARG A 113 -23.94 -12.07 33.64
N THR A 114 -22.74 -11.52 33.80
CA THR A 114 -22.12 -11.35 35.13
C THR A 114 -22.45 -10.00 35.77
N TYR A 115 -22.62 -8.93 34.98
CA TYR A 115 -22.96 -7.59 35.47
C TYR A 115 -24.43 -7.20 35.29
N GLY A 116 -25.19 -7.85 34.40
CA GLY A 116 -26.63 -7.61 34.24
C GLY A 116 -27.48 -8.07 35.44
N ASP A 117 -26.94 -8.93 36.30
CA ASP A 117 -27.59 -9.34 37.57
C ASP A 117 -27.31 -8.34 38.72
N ILE A 118 -26.40 -7.38 38.55
CA ILE A 118 -25.98 -6.45 39.62
C ILE A 118 -26.87 -5.19 39.66
N HIS A 119 -27.44 -4.74 38.54
CA HIS A 119 -28.22 -3.49 38.46
C HIS A 119 -29.74 -3.61 38.77
N ILE A 120 -30.22 -4.76 39.29
CA ILE A 120 -31.64 -4.90 39.70
C ILE A 120 -31.87 -4.54 41.18
N ASN A 121 -30.81 -4.38 42.00
CA ASN A 121 -30.96 -4.10 43.44
C ASN A 121 -30.03 -2.97 43.92
N GLY A 122 -30.57 -1.76 44.06
CA GLY A 122 -29.91 -0.58 44.68
C GLY A 122 -30.58 0.67 44.13
N ASP A 123 -31.77 1.03 44.64
CA ASP A 123 -32.06 1.88 45.81
C ASP A 123 -31.84 3.37 45.53
N GLU A 124 -32.92 4.12 45.71
CA GLU A 124 -33.11 5.53 45.35
C GLU A 124 -32.45 6.44 46.39
N GLY A 125 -31.52 7.30 45.97
CA GLY A 125 -30.98 8.43 46.74
C GLY A 125 -30.88 9.66 45.84
N VAL A 126 -31.45 10.79 46.26
CA VAL A 126 -31.49 12.04 45.49
C VAL A 126 -30.70 13.12 46.24
N GLY A 127 -29.72 13.72 45.58
CA GLY A 127 -29.15 15.03 45.93
C GLY A 127 -27.62 15.10 45.83
N ASP A 128 -27.12 15.98 44.96
CA ASP A 128 -25.71 16.28 44.63
C ASP A 128 -24.88 15.18 43.95
N GLU A 129 -25.38 13.94 43.88
CA GLU A 129 -24.78 12.82 43.13
C GLU A 129 -24.90 12.99 41.60
N ASP A 130 -25.82 13.81 41.10
CA ASP A 130 -26.12 13.92 39.67
C ASP A 130 -24.96 14.48 38.81
N GLU A 131 -24.12 15.39 39.34
CA GLU A 131 -22.95 15.91 38.60
C GLU A 131 -21.77 14.92 38.61
N GLU A 132 -21.46 14.31 39.76
CA GLU A 132 -20.40 13.28 39.88
C GLU A 132 -20.77 12.01 39.11
N GLU A 133 -22.04 11.59 39.14
CA GLU A 133 -22.56 10.45 38.39
C GLU A 133 -22.54 10.76 36.87
N SER A 134 -22.78 12.00 36.46
CA SER A 134 -22.65 12.41 35.04
C SER A 134 -21.19 12.39 34.54
N GLU A 135 -20.23 12.84 35.38
CA GLU A 135 -18.81 12.79 35.06
C GLU A 135 -18.28 11.35 35.05
N GLU A 136 -18.72 10.51 35.99
CA GLU A 136 -18.39 9.08 36.03
C GLU A 136 -18.97 8.32 34.84
N GLU A 137 -20.22 8.59 34.45
CA GLU A 137 -20.84 8.02 33.25
C GLU A 137 -20.12 8.45 31.96
N GLU A 138 -19.72 9.72 31.84
CA GLU A 138 -18.98 10.24 30.69
C GLU A 138 -17.57 9.60 30.60
N LEU A 139 -16.86 9.51 31.72
CA LEU A 139 -15.56 8.82 31.82
C LEU A 139 -15.65 7.32 31.52
N LEU A 140 -16.72 6.66 31.97
CA LEU A 140 -16.98 5.26 31.65
C LEU A 140 -17.26 5.08 30.16
N SER A 141 -18.06 5.96 29.56
CA SER A 141 -18.36 5.97 28.13
C SER A 141 -17.10 6.14 27.28
N GLU A 142 -16.25 7.13 27.58
CA GLU A 142 -14.97 7.34 26.86
C GLU A 142 -14.04 6.12 26.98
N LYS A 143 -13.98 5.50 28.16
CA LYS A 143 -13.19 4.30 28.39
C LYS A 143 -13.71 3.11 27.58
N GLU A 144 -15.02 2.91 27.53
CA GLU A 144 -15.64 1.87 26.70
C GLU A 144 -15.36 2.09 25.20
N GLU A 145 -15.44 3.33 24.72
CA GLU A 145 -15.12 3.66 23.33
C GLU A 145 -13.67 3.33 22.98
N ARG A 146 -12.72 3.67 23.86
CA ARG A 146 -11.31 3.34 23.68
C ARG A 146 -11.07 1.83 23.67
N GLU A 147 -11.71 1.08 24.57
CA GLU A 147 -11.59 -0.38 24.61
C GLU A 147 -12.15 -1.03 23.34
N ARG A 148 -13.29 -0.55 22.85
CA ARG A 148 -13.88 -0.98 21.57
C ARG A 148 -12.96 -0.65 20.39
N PHE A 149 -12.37 0.54 20.38
CA PHE A 149 -11.39 0.94 19.36
C PHE A 149 -10.17 0.02 19.35
N LEU A 150 -9.56 -0.26 20.51
CA LEU A 150 -8.40 -1.14 20.63
C LEU A 150 -8.72 -2.59 20.23
N ALA A 151 -9.92 -3.08 20.56
CA ALA A 151 -10.39 -4.39 20.11
C ALA A 151 -10.56 -4.47 18.59
N CYS A 152 -11.07 -3.40 17.96
CA CYS A 152 -11.18 -3.30 16.51
C CYS A 152 -9.81 -3.18 15.84
N LEU A 153 -8.92 -2.34 16.37
CA LEU A 153 -7.58 -2.16 15.84
C LEU A 153 -6.75 -3.45 15.91
N SER A 154 -6.80 -4.18 17.03
CA SER A 154 -6.11 -5.46 17.17
C SER A 154 -6.62 -6.51 16.18
N ARG A 155 -7.94 -6.62 16.01
CA ARG A 155 -8.54 -7.46 14.95
C ARG A 155 -8.00 -7.09 13.58
N ASP A 156 -8.00 -5.80 13.24
CA ASP A 156 -7.64 -5.34 11.91
C ASP A 156 -6.14 -5.52 11.63
N VAL A 157 -5.28 -5.32 12.63
CA VAL A 157 -3.83 -5.62 12.56
C VAL A 157 -3.60 -7.12 12.30
N VAL A 158 -4.25 -8.00 13.06
CA VAL A 158 -4.12 -9.45 12.89
C VAL A 158 -4.66 -9.87 11.51
N GLY A 159 -5.87 -9.43 11.16
CA GLY A 159 -6.49 -9.72 9.87
C GLY A 159 -5.63 -9.25 8.70
N ARG A 160 -5.08 -8.04 8.77
CA ARG A 160 -4.21 -7.49 7.72
C ARG A 160 -2.91 -8.27 7.62
N THR A 161 -2.27 -8.60 8.75
CA THR A 161 -1.02 -9.39 8.77
C THR A 161 -1.21 -10.74 8.07
N VAL A 162 -2.23 -11.51 8.47
CA VAL A 162 -2.49 -12.83 7.89
C VAL A 162 -2.85 -12.73 6.41
N ALA A 163 -3.72 -11.78 6.04
CA ALA A 163 -4.10 -11.55 4.66
C ALA A 163 -2.90 -11.25 3.75
N VAL A 164 -1.97 -10.42 4.24
CA VAL A 164 -0.74 -10.06 3.50
C VAL A 164 0.15 -11.26 3.31
N VAL A 165 0.42 -12.02 4.38
CA VAL A 165 1.29 -13.20 4.30
C VAL A 165 0.73 -14.24 3.33
N VAL A 166 -0.59 -14.48 3.35
CA VAL A 166 -1.26 -15.44 2.45
C VAL A 166 -1.24 -14.95 1.00
N SER A 167 -1.44 -13.65 0.76
CA SER A 167 -1.55 -13.11 -0.59
C SER A 167 -0.19 -12.75 -1.22
N HIS A 168 0.85 -12.53 -0.42
CA HIS A 168 2.16 -12.04 -0.87
C HIS A 168 2.82 -12.84 -1.99
N PRO A 169 2.76 -14.18 -2.03
CA PRO A 169 3.26 -14.95 -3.17
C PRO A 169 2.68 -14.49 -4.52
N LEU A 170 1.37 -14.19 -4.56
CA LEU A 170 0.69 -13.72 -5.77
C LEU A 170 1.10 -12.28 -6.12
N HIS A 171 1.31 -11.43 -5.11
CA HIS A 171 1.88 -10.09 -5.30
C HIS A 171 3.27 -10.13 -5.94
N VAL A 172 4.18 -10.97 -5.43
CA VAL A 172 5.54 -11.10 -6.00
C VAL A 172 5.47 -11.55 -7.46
N MET A 173 4.65 -12.55 -7.75
CA MET A 173 4.47 -13.01 -9.12
C MET A 173 3.93 -11.89 -10.02
N ALA A 174 2.90 -11.15 -9.57
CA ALA A 174 2.35 -10.04 -10.34
C ALA A 174 3.42 -8.98 -10.65
N VAL A 175 4.25 -8.64 -9.65
CA VAL A 175 5.35 -7.68 -9.79
C VAL A 175 6.38 -8.17 -10.82
N ARG A 176 6.81 -9.44 -10.77
CA ARG A 176 7.77 -10.01 -11.74
C ARG A 176 7.17 -10.13 -13.14
N THR A 177 5.90 -10.54 -13.25
CA THR A 177 5.16 -10.57 -14.52
C THR A 177 5.06 -9.19 -15.15
N MET A 178 4.93 -8.11 -14.37
CA MET A 178 4.97 -6.75 -14.88
C MET A 178 6.42 -6.33 -15.23
N ALA A 179 7.40 -6.68 -14.40
CA ALA A 179 8.80 -6.29 -14.58
C ALA A 179 9.46 -6.86 -15.85
N GLN A 180 9.00 -8.00 -16.38
CA GLN A 180 9.52 -8.59 -17.63
C GLN A 180 9.33 -7.70 -18.88
N PHE A 181 8.56 -6.61 -18.77
CA PHE A 181 8.49 -5.61 -19.84
C PHE A 181 9.79 -4.87 -20.06
N VAL A 182 10.62 -4.72 -19.01
CA VAL A 182 11.87 -3.95 -19.10
C VAL A 182 12.86 -4.59 -20.09
N GLY A 183 13.02 -5.91 -20.07
CA GLY A 183 13.89 -6.64 -20.99
C GLY A 183 13.16 -7.29 -22.17
N GLY A 184 11.83 -7.12 -22.28
CA GLY A 184 11.02 -7.79 -23.30
C GLY A 184 10.93 -9.31 -23.10
N GLU A 185 11.16 -9.80 -21.88
CA GLU A 185 11.14 -11.23 -21.58
C GLU A 185 9.71 -11.78 -21.47
N THR A 186 9.56 -13.09 -21.65
CA THR A 186 8.27 -13.81 -21.59
C THR A 186 8.29 -14.98 -20.60
N ILE A 187 9.20 -14.94 -19.62
CA ILE A 187 9.44 -16.00 -18.62
C ILE A 187 8.18 -16.25 -17.77
N TYR A 188 7.48 -15.18 -17.38
CA TYR A 188 6.34 -15.25 -16.47
C TYR A 188 5.04 -15.21 -17.27
N SER A 189 4.62 -16.38 -17.77
CA SER A 189 3.38 -16.58 -18.52
C SER A 189 2.30 -17.28 -17.68
N GLY A 190 1.17 -16.60 -17.48
CA GLY A 190 0.05 -17.12 -16.70
C GLY A 190 0.37 -17.38 -15.22
N LEU A 191 -0.56 -18.01 -14.50
CA LEU A 191 -0.41 -18.34 -13.07
C LEU A 191 0.61 -19.47 -12.87
N PHE A 192 0.37 -20.63 -13.49
CA PHE A 192 1.19 -21.83 -13.28
C PHE A 192 2.61 -21.70 -13.83
N GLY A 193 2.78 -21.07 -15.00
CA GLY A 193 4.11 -20.80 -15.56
C GLY A 193 4.93 -19.88 -14.65
N SER A 194 4.29 -18.84 -14.10
CA SER A 194 4.94 -17.95 -13.13
C SER A 194 5.33 -18.67 -11.83
N ILE A 195 4.53 -19.62 -11.32
CA ILE A 195 4.87 -20.42 -10.13
C ILE A 195 6.11 -21.27 -10.41
N GLN A 196 6.11 -21.98 -11.54
CA GLN A 196 7.20 -22.88 -11.91
C GLN A 196 8.49 -22.12 -12.17
N ALA A 197 8.43 -20.99 -12.87
CA ALA A 197 9.58 -20.13 -13.12
C ALA A 197 10.18 -19.61 -11.81
N LEU A 198 9.33 -19.03 -10.94
CA LEU A 198 9.74 -18.48 -9.65
C LEU A 198 10.39 -19.54 -8.75
N TYR A 199 9.79 -20.73 -8.69
CA TYR A 199 10.33 -21.84 -7.90
C TYR A 199 11.68 -22.33 -8.41
N ARG A 200 11.88 -22.39 -9.74
CA ARG A 200 13.15 -22.80 -10.35
C ARG A 200 14.26 -21.77 -10.16
N GLU A 201 13.95 -20.48 -10.23
CA GLU A 201 14.93 -19.39 -10.14
C GLU A 201 15.32 -19.06 -8.70
N SER A 202 14.35 -18.92 -7.80
CA SER A 202 14.55 -18.35 -6.46
C SER A 202 14.07 -19.25 -5.33
N GLY A 203 13.53 -20.44 -5.63
CA GLY A 203 12.94 -21.33 -4.64
C GLY A 203 11.75 -20.72 -3.89
N ILE A 204 11.46 -21.26 -2.71
CA ILE A 204 10.34 -20.82 -1.85
C ILE A 204 10.57 -19.40 -1.32
N THR A 205 11.83 -19.04 -1.04
CA THR A 205 12.20 -17.70 -0.55
C THR A 205 11.90 -16.60 -1.55
N GLY A 206 11.91 -16.92 -2.86
CA GLY A 206 11.49 -16.01 -3.92
C GLY A 206 10.07 -15.48 -3.72
N PHE A 207 9.12 -16.34 -3.35
CA PHE A 207 7.71 -15.97 -3.14
C PHE A 207 7.49 -14.99 -1.99
N PHE A 208 8.44 -14.89 -1.05
CA PHE A 208 8.35 -14.00 0.12
C PHE A 208 9.31 -12.81 0.05
N SER A 209 9.93 -12.58 -1.11
CA SER A 209 10.82 -11.45 -1.32
C SER A 209 10.05 -10.13 -1.20
N GLY A 210 10.55 -9.20 -0.36
CA GLY A 210 9.89 -7.92 -0.08
C GLY A 210 8.73 -7.97 0.94
N VAL A 211 8.42 -9.11 1.55
CA VAL A 211 7.30 -9.21 2.51
C VAL A 211 7.46 -8.31 3.75
N VAL A 212 8.69 -8.18 4.26
CA VAL A 212 8.99 -7.40 5.47
C VAL A 212 8.65 -5.91 5.28
N PRO A 213 9.22 -5.19 4.29
CA PRO A 213 8.84 -3.80 4.07
C PRO A 213 7.36 -3.66 3.72
N ARG A 214 6.75 -4.60 2.97
CA ARG A 214 5.31 -4.57 2.69
C ARG A 214 4.46 -4.60 3.98
N LEU A 215 4.75 -5.54 4.88
CA LEU A 215 4.05 -5.65 6.16
C LEU A 215 4.20 -4.39 6.99
N ILE A 216 5.42 -3.86 7.11
CA ILE A 216 5.67 -2.62 7.87
C ILE A 216 4.86 -1.47 7.27
N GLY A 217 4.90 -1.28 5.95
CA GLY A 217 4.18 -0.19 5.29
C GLY A 217 2.66 -0.26 5.45
N GLU A 218 2.09 -1.45 5.35
CA GLU A 218 0.64 -1.65 5.46
C GLU A 218 0.14 -1.58 6.91
N LEU A 219 0.91 -2.11 7.87
CA LEU A 219 0.56 -2.04 9.30
C LEU A 219 0.70 -0.61 9.83
N LEU A 220 1.77 0.10 9.46
CA LEU A 220 1.93 1.51 9.85
C LEU A 220 0.81 2.37 9.27
N ALA A 221 0.43 2.16 8.01
CA ALA A 221 -0.65 2.92 7.39
C ALA A 221 -1.99 2.68 8.12
N LEU A 222 -2.25 1.43 8.48
CA LEU A 222 -3.45 1.04 9.24
C LEU A 222 -3.46 1.65 10.64
N ILE A 223 -2.37 1.51 11.40
CA ILE A 223 -2.29 2.05 12.76
C ILE A 223 -2.39 3.58 12.75
N ILE A 224 -1.60 4.26 11.91
CA ILE A 224 -1.64 5.72 11.80
C ILE A 224 -3.03 6.17 11.34
N GLY A 225 -3.59 5.54 10.30
CA GLY A 225 -4.89 5.89 9.75
C GLY A 225 -6.03 5.72 10.76
N SER A 226 -6.10 4.57 11.42
CA SER A 226 -7.13 4.25 12.42
C SER A 226 -7.00 5.11 13.67
N THR A 227 -5.79 5.29 14.21
CA THR A 227 -5.57 6.13 15.40
C THR A 227 -5.84 7.59 15.12
N ALA A 228 -5.38 8.13 13.99
CA ALA A 228 -5.66 9.52 13.63
C ALA A 228 -7.14 9.76 13.32
N THR A 229 -7.82 8.79 12.68
CA THR A 229 -9.28 8.88 12.45
C THR A 229 -10.04 8.90 13.77
N PHE A 230 -9.68 8.03 14.72
CA PHE A 230 -10.27 8.03 16.06
C PHE A 230 -10.05 9.37 16.77
N ALA A 231 -8.80 9.84 16.83
CA ALA A 231 -8.48 11.11 17.46
C ALA A 231 -9.22 12.31 16.83
N LEU A 232 -9.34 12.37 15.50
CA LEU A 232 -10.06 13.45 14.82
C LEU A 232 -11.56 13.38 15.05
N ASN A 233 -12.15 12.18 14.99
CA ASN A 233 -13.59 12.00 15.19
C ASN A 233 -14.03 12.19 16.64
N THR A 234 -13.13 12.03 17.60
CA THR A 234 -13.38 12.24 19.04
C THR A 234 -13.09 13.67 19.47
N TYR A 235 -11.97 14.28 19.06
CA TYR A 235 -11.52 15.55 19.64
C TYR A 235 -11.66 16.79 18.75
N VAL A 236 -11.87 16.62 17.43
CA VAL A 236 -11.82 17.75 16.48
C VAL A 236 -13.11 17.92 15.70
N ILE A 237 -13.72 16.81 15.30
CA ILE A 237 -14.85 16.81 14.40
C ILE A 237 -16.09 16.48 15.23
N GLU A 238 -16.98 17.45 15.39
CA GLU A 238 -18.30 17.24 15.99
C GLU A 238 -19.32 16.80 14.93
N ASP A 239 -19.20 17.35 13.71
CA ASP A 239 -20.16 17.15 12.61
C ASP A 239 -20.17 15.69 12.08
N PRO A 240 -21.31 14.98 12.15
CA PRO A 240 -21.43 13.60 11.67
C PRO A 240 -21.23 13.43 10.16
N GLU A 241 -21.49 14.46 9.34
CA GLU A 241 -21.27 14.39 7.90
C GLU A 241 -19.77 14.31 7.59
N ILE A 242 -18.97 15.13 8.26
CA ILE A 242 -17.51 15.18 8.07
C ILE A 242 -16.88 13.87 8.58
N LYS A 243 -17.35 13.30 9.70
CA LYS A 243 -16.89 12.01 10.24
C LYS A 243 -16.94 10.87 9.23
N THR A 244 -17.89 10.90 8.30
CA THR A 244 -18.05 9.88 7.24
C THR A 244 -16.88 9.89 6.24
N TYR A 245 -16.30 11.06 5.97
CA TYR A 245 -15.20 11.22 5.02
C TYR A 245 -13.82 11.15 5.67
N THR A 246 -13.71 11.45 6.97
CA THR A 246 -12.45 11.49 7.72
C THR A 246 -11.63 10.23 7.54
N ASN A 247 -12.25 9.05 7.65
CA ASN A 247 -11.54 7.76 7.56
C ASN A 247 -10.79 7.62 6.23
N GLY A 248 -11.45 7.92 5.11
CA GLY A 248 -10.86 7.80 3.78
C GLY A 248 -9.70 8.77 3.56
N ILE A 249 -9.86 10.04 3.95
CA ILE A 249 -8.84 11.09 3.79
C ILE A 249 -7.61 10.77 4.64
N VAL A 250 -7.81 10.47 5.92
CA VAL A 250 -6.73 10.20 6.88
C VAL A 250 -5.99 8.92 6.50
N SER A 251 -6.72 7.87 6.10
CA SER A 251 -6.11 6.63 5.59
C SER A 251 -5.27 6.89 4.35
N PHE A 252 -5.75 7.72 3.40
CA PHE A 252 -4.97 8.11 2.23
C PHE A 252 -3.68 8.85 2.59
N LEU A 253 -3.75 9.80 3.52
CA LEU A 253 -2.56 10.51 4.02
C LEU A 253 -1.57 9.56 4.71
N ALA A 254 -2.06 8.61 5.50
CA ALA A 254 -1.22 7.60 6.12
C ALA A 254 -0.44 6.77 5.07
N THR A 255 -1.07 6.39 3.95
CA THR A 255 -0.36 5.69 2.85
C THR A 255 0.73 6.52 2.18
N THR A 256 0.63 7.85 2.21
CA THR A 256 1.67 8.74 1.67
C THR A 256 2.92 8.72 2.55
N VAL A 257 2.76 8.61 3.87
CA VAL A 257 3.86 8.48 4.83
C VAL A 257 4.56 7.13 4.67
N THR A 258 3.80 6.05 4.48
CA THR A 258 4.35 4.69 4.37
C THR A 258 4.75 4.29 2.96
N TYR A 259 4.53 5.15 1.96
CA TYR A 259 4.86 4.91 0.56
C TYR A 259 6.28 4.34 0.31
N PRO A 260 7.35 4.83 0.97
CA PRO A 260 8.70 4.28 0.77
C PRO A 260 8.82 2.77 0.99
N PHE A 261 8.05 2.22 1.92
CA PHE A 261 8.04 0.78 2.19
C PHE A 261 7.50 -0.03 1.01
N HIS A 262 6.51 0.50 0.28
CA HIS A 262 6.00 -0.15 -0.92
C HIS A 262 7.02 -0.13 -2.07
N VAL A 263 7.76 0.97 -2.22
CA VAL A 263 8.85 1.05 -3.21
C VAL A 263 9.92 0.01 -2.90
N VAL A 264 10.40 -0.05 -1.65
CA VAL A 264 11.40 -1.03 -1.22
C VAL A 264 10.87 -2.46 -1.38
N SER A 265 9.62 -2.74 -1.02
CA SER A 265 9.00 -4.05 -1.25
C SER A 265 9.03 -4.47 -2.72
N ASN A 266 8.69 -3.56 -3.64
CA ASN A 266 8.65 -3.87 -5.06
C ASN A 266 10.06 -4.07 -5.65
N CYS A 267 11.04 -3.26 -5.23
CA CYS A 267 12.44 -3.50 -5.59
C CYS A 267 12.93 -4.86 -5.07
N MET A 268 12.64 -5.19 -3.80
CA MET A 268 13.03 -6.47 -3.22
C MET A 268 12.33 -7.67 -3.88
N ALA A 269 11.14 -7.50 -4.46
CA ALA A 269 10.46 -8.57 -5.20
C ALA A 269 11.15 -8.93 -6.54
N VAL A 270 11.93 -8.00 -7.10
CA VAL A 270 12.54 -8.09 -8.43
C VAL A 270 14.07 -8.22 -8.38
N THR A 271 14.74 -7.74 -7.34
CA THR A 271 16.21 -7.85 -7.23
C THR A 271 16.68 -9.30 -7.41
N ASN A 272 17.68 -9.50 -8.27
CA ASN A 272 18.31 -10.80 -8.51
C ASN A 272 17.32 -11.92 -8.93
N CYS A 273 16.27 -11.57 -9.69
CA CYS A 273 15.25 -12.53 -10.13
C CYS A 273 15.45 -13.08 -11.56
N GLY A 274 16.60 -12.85 -12.19
CA GLY A 274 16.87 -13.28 -13.56
C GLY A 274 16.21 -12.42 -14.66
N LEU A 275 15.36 -11.45 -14.29
CA LEU A 275 14.87 -10.42 -15.20
C LEU A 275 15.89 -9.28 -15.34
N ALA A 276 15.92 -8.65 -16.52
CA ALA A 276 16.70 -7.45 -16.79
C ALA A 276 16.33 -6.32 -15.80
N ALA A 277 15.04 -6.19 -15.44
CA ALA A 277 14.57 -5.24 -14.44
C ALA A 277 15.22 -5.39 -13.05
N GLY A 278 15.67 -6.60 -12.71
CA GLY A 278 16.25 -6.95 -11.42
C GLY A 278 17.77 -7.08 -11.41
N SER A 279 18.41 -6.73 -12.53
CA SER A 279 19.84 -6.92 -12.77
C SER A 279 20.51 -5.60 -13.18
N PRO A 280 21.81 -5.42 -12.93
CA PRO A 280 22.53 -4.25 -13.45
C PRO A 280 22.49 -4.21 -14.99
N PRO A 281 22.39 -3.03 -15.62
CA PRO A 281 22.43 -1.68 -15.04
C PRO A 281 21.08 -1.15 -14.52
N CYS A 282 19.97 -1.88 -14.69
CA CYS A 282 18.63 -1.40 -14.33
C CYS A 282 18.38 -1.37 -12.82
N MET A 283 18.91 -2.36 -12.08
CA MET A 283 18.79 -2.43 -10.63
C MET A 283 20.05 -3.04 -10.00
N LEU A 284 20.47 -2.53 -8.84
CA LEU A 284 21.53 -3.16 -8.04
C LEU A 284 21.01 -4.39 -7.31
N HIS A 285 21.89 -5.36 -7.07
CA HIS A 285 21.55 -6.50 -6.23
C HIS A 285 21.57 -6.11 -4.76
N TYR A 286 20.42 -6.22 -4.09
CA TYR A 286 20.30 -5.99 -2.66
C TYR A 286 20.32 -7.30 -1.88
N THR A 287 21.09 -7.33 -0.81
CA THR A 287 21.15 -8.50 0.10
C THR A 287 19.99 -8.52 1.09
N SER A 288 19.55 -7.34 1.53
CA SER A 288 18.45 -7.15 2.49
C SER A 288 17.59 -5.94 2.10
N TRP A 289 16.38 -5.87 2.65
CA TRP A 289 15.51 -4.71 2.42
C TRP A 289 16.06 -3.43 3.05
N THR A 290 16.87 -3.53 4.12
CA THR A 290 17.50 -2.37 4.76
C THR A 290 18.65 -1.80 3.92
N ASP A 291 19.37 -2.66 3.20
CA ASP A 291 20.38 -2.27 2.21
C ASP A 291 19.71 -1.52 1.05
N CYS A 292 18.64 -2.09 0.49
CA CYS A 292 17.81 -1.43 -0.53
C CYS A 292 17.30 -0.06 -0.04
N TRP A 293 16.77 0.00 1.18
CA TRP A 293 16.30 1.24 1.79
C TRP A 293 17.42 2.28 1.92
N SER A 294 18.57 1.89 2.45
CA SER A 294 19.72 2.76 2.64
C SER A 294 20.21 3.33 1.29
N HIS A 295 20.31 2.48 0.26
CA HIS A 295 20.68 2.92 -1.07
C HIS A 295 19.66 3.90 -1.68
N LEU A 296 18.37 3.56 -1.66
CA LEU A 296 17.31 4.44 -2.18
C LEU A 296 17.18 5.74 -1.38
N SER A 297 17.48 5.71 -0.08
CA SER A 297 17.50 6.89 0.79
C SER A 297 18.63 7.84 0.39
N ARG A 298 19.86 7.32 0.27
CA ARG A 298 21.04 8.10 -0.13
C ARG A 298 20.90 8.72 -1.52
N THR A 299 20.20 8.06 -2.43
CA THR A 299 19.96 8.54 -3.80
C THR A 299 18.69 9.39 -3.95
N GLY A 300 17.92 9.58 -2.87
CA GLY A 300 16.66 10.35 -2.92
C GLY A 300 15.54 9.69 -3.72
N GLN A 301 15.57 8.36 -3.87
CA GLN A 301 14.65 7.57 -4.70
C GLN A 301 13.57 6.83 -3.91
N LEU A 302 13.50 6.99 -2.58
CA LEU A 302 12.48 6.34 -1.73
C LEU A 302 11.03 6.71 -2.10
N LYS A 303 10.81 7.86 -2.73
CA LYS A 303 9.49 8.32 -3.20
C LYS A 303 9.33 8.25 -4.72
N ARG A 304 10.12 7.43 -5.40
CA ARG A 304 10.01 7.26 -6.86
C ARG A 304 8.61 6.79 -7.24
N GLY A 305 7.95 7.49 -8.16
CA GLY A 305 6.58 7.18 -8.60
C GLY A 305 5.47 7.66 -7.66
N SER A 306 5.78 8.48 -6.65
CA SER A 306 4.75 9.08 -5.77
C SER A 306 3.95 10.19 -6.48
N SER A 307 4.57 10.86 -7.46
CA SER A 307 3.90 11.77 -8.39
C SER A 307 3.75 11.08 -9.74
N LEU A 308 2.51 11.01 -10.24
CA LEU A 308 2.21 10.35 -11.52
C LEU A 308 2.04 11.33 -12.69
N LEU A 309 1.73 12.60 -12.41
CA LEU A 309 1.47 13.62 -13.44
C LEU A 309 2.68 14.50 -13.68
N TRP A 310 3.18 15.14 -12.63
CA TRP A 310 4.36 16.02 -12.69
C TRP A 310 5.57 15.30 -12.11
N ARG A 311 6.40 14.78 -13.01
CA ARG A 311 7.59 14.00 -12.67
C ARG A 311 8.82 14.77 -13.12
N TYR A 312 9.78 14.94 -12.22
CA TYR A 312 11.03 15.63 -12.49
C TYR A 312 12.20 14.66 -12.32
N TYR A 313 13.17 14.76 -13.21
CA TYR A 313 14.41 14.00 -13.12
C TYR A 313 15.25 14.53 -11.95
N THR A 314 15.72 13.62 -11.09
CA THR A 314 16.50 13.93 -9.88
C THR A 314 17.94 13.47 -9.96
N GLY A 315 18.37 12.90 -11.09
CA GLY A 315 19.76 12.47 -11.28
C GLY A 315 20.72 13.61 -11.58
N PRO A 316 22.03 13.31 -11.74
CA PRO A 316 23.04 14.29 -12.09
C PRO A 316 22.69 15.05 -13.38
N GLN A 317 22.74 16.38 -13.34
CA GLN A 317 22.43 17.25 -14.47
C GLN A 317 23.42 18.40 -14.55
N VAL A 318 23.69 18.87 -15.77
CA VAL A 318 24.55 20.03 -16.06
C VAL A 318 23.76 21.10 -16.79
N MET A 319 24.12 22.36 -16.58
CA MET A 319 23.52 23.49 -17.28
C MET A 319 24.34 23.82 -18.52
N ILE A 320 23.75 23.63 -19.70
CA ILE A 320 24.37 24.00 -20.98
C ILE A 320 23.49 25.08 -21.62
N GLY A 321 24.02 26.30 -21.78
CA GLY A 321 23.28 27.42 -22.36
C GLY A 321 21.99 27.78 -21.62
N GLY A 322 22.00 27.69 -20.28
CA GLY A 322 20.81 27.99 -19.45
C GLY A 322 19.72 26.91 -19.46
N ARG A 323 19.97 25.75 -20.08
CA ARG A 323 19.06 24.60 -20.08
C ARG A 323 19.68 23.42 -19.30
N PRO A 324 18.90 22.73 -18.46
CA PRO A 324 19.37 21.53 -17.78
C PRO A 324 19.43 20.37 -18.78
N VAL A 325 20.51 19.60 -18.72
CA VAL A 325 20.76 18.40 -19.52
C VAL A 325 21.23 17.29 -18.57
N PRO A 326 20.70 16.05 -18.67
CA PRO A 326 21.16 14.96 -17.82
C PRO A 326 22.61 14.61 -18.15
N VAL A 327 23.42 14.31 -17.14
CA VAL A 327 24.80 13.89 -17.37
C VAL A 327 24.79 12.44 -17.84
N THR A 328 25.29 12.17 -19.05
CA THR A 328 25.46 10.80 -19.53
C THR A 328 26.70 10.16 -18.91
N PRO A 329 26.73 8.82 -18.73
CA PRO A 329 27.90 8.11 -18.20
C PRO A 329 29.20 8.45 -18.95
N ASP A 330 29.13 8.65 -20.27
CA ASP A 330 30.29 9.00 -21.11
C ASP A 330 30.93 10.35 -20.74
N GLN A 331 30.13 11.29 -20.19
CA GLN A 331 30.62 12.58 -19.70
C GLN A 331 31.21 12.54 -18.29
N LEU A 332 30.95 11.48 -17.52
CA LEU A 332 31.56 11.26 -16.20
C LEU A 332 32.95 10.63 -16.34
N VAL A 333 33.14 9.74 -17.32
CA VAL A 333 34.42 9.08 -17.60
C VAL A 333 35.45 10.05 -18.20
N SER A 334 35.02 10.99 -19.06
CA SER A 334 35.92 11.96 -19.70
C SER A 334 36.47 13.06 -18.78
N LYS A 335 35.93 13.20 -17.56
CA LYS A 335 36.42 14.18 -16.56
C LYS A 335 37.38 13.58 -15.52
N GLN A 336 37.65 12.27 -15.58
CA GLN A 336 38.58 11.59 -14.68
C GLN A 336 39.94 11.28 -15.30
N ASN A 337 40.18 11.67 -16.57
CA ASN A 337 41.47 11.55 -17.25
C ASN A 337 42.11 12.91 -17.49
#